data_AF-A0A7Y3GPC3-F1
#
_entry.id   AF-A0A7Y3GPC3-F1
#
_cell.length_a   1.000
_cell.length_b   1.000
_cell.length_c   1.000
_cell.angle_alpha   90.00
_cell.angle_beta   90.00
_cell.angle_gamma   90.00
#
_symmetry.space_group_name_H-M   'P 1'
#
loop_
_entity.id
_entity.type
_entity.pdbx_description
1 polymer ?
#
loop_
_entity_poly.entity_id
_entity_poly.type
_entity_poly.pdbx_seq_one_letter_code
_entity_poly.pdbx_strand_id
1 'polypeptide(L)'
;VFTTTTDLLKFWNGFYKNGFLSKESIESIFGKYYETSSGIQIGLGFFTSPTTNWKTPELWSRGTESWGHNAVIRYFPENNTTIIVTTNSGEIDDDRNKTGNRIIGDLIADLLFN
;
A
#
# COMPACT_ATOMS: atom_id res chain seq x y z
N VAL A 1 -6.66 -8.17 -12.42
CA VAL A 1 -7.93 -8.48 -11.73
C VAL A 1 -8.75 -7.20 -11.71
N PHE A 2 -10.00 -7.22 -12.16
CA PHE A 2 -10.91 -6.08 -11.98
C PHE A 2 -11.57 -6.17 -10.61
N THR A 3 -11.65 -5.05 -9.88
CA THR A 3 -12.10 -5.03 -8.49
C THR A 3 -12.61 -3.65 -8.10
N THR A 4 -13.18 -3.53 -6.90
CA THR A 4 -13.68 -2.29 -6.30
C THR A 4 -12.93 -1.97 -5.01
N THR A 5 -12.98 -0.73 -4.53
CA THR A 5 -12.42 -0.35 -3.22
C THR A 5 -13.01 -1.17 -2.08
N THR A 6 -14.31 -1.46 -2.13
CA THR A 6 -15.01 -2.31 -1.16
C THR A 6 -14.46 -3.73 -1.14
N ASP A 7 -14.18 -4.30 -2.31
CA ASP A 7 -13.62 -5.66 -2.41
C ASP A 7 -12.16 -5.69 -1.97
N LEU A 8 -11.38 -4.64 -2.27
CA LEU A 8 -10.03 -4.49 -1.73
C LEU A 8 -10.02 -4.37 -0.21
N LEU A 9 -10.99 -3.67 0.38
CA LEU A 9 -11.14 -3.59 1.84
C LEU A 9 -11.49 -4.95 2.44
N LYS A 10 -12.42 -5.69 1.84
CA LYS A 10 -12.75 -7.07 2.25
C LYS A 10 -11.53 -7.99 2.14
N PHE A 11 -10.80 -7.89 1.03
CA PHE A 11 -9.55 -8.61 0.82
C PHE A 11 -8.55 -8.28 1.93
N TRP A 12 -8.29 -6.99 2.20
CA TRP A 12 -7.35 -6.58 3.24
C TRP A 12 -7.76 -7.10 4.63
N ASN A 13 -9.04 -6.98 4.98
CA ASN A 13 -9.56 -7.52 6.24
C ASN A 13 -9.41 -9.05 6.30
N GLY A 14 -9.70 -9.77 5.22
CA GLY A 14 -9.50 -11.23 5.14
C GLY A 14 -8.05 -11.65 5.28
N PHE A 15 -7.19 -11.01 4.47
CA PHE A 15 -5.76 -11.26 4.37
C PHE A 15 -5.03 -10.94 5.67
N TYR A 16 -5.20 -9.73 6.20
CA TYR A 16 -4.38 -9.23 7.31
C TYR A 16 -5.06 -9.38 8.68
N LYS A 17 -6.39 -9.21 8.77
CA LYS A 17 -7.10 -9.12 10.06
C LYS A 17 -7.81 -10.42 10.48
N ASN A 18 -8.35 -11.17 9.52
CA ASN A 18 -9.24 -12.30 9.81
C ASN A 18 -8.59 -13.67 9.59
N GLY A 19 -7.27 -13.72 9.39
CA GLY A 19 -6.51 -14.96 9.45
C GLY A 19 -6.76 -15.93 8.28
N PHE A 20 -7.01 -15.42 7.07
CA PHE A 20 -7.02 -16.28 5.87
C PHE A 20 -5.67 -17.00 5.67
N LEU A 21 -4.59 -16.35 6.10
CA LEU A 21 -3.25 -16.90 6.12
C LEU A 21 -2.77 -17.08 7.56
N SER A 22 -1.89 -18.06 7.75
CA SER A 22 -1.20 -18.23 9.04
C SER A 22 -0.33 -17.00 9.33
N LYS A 23 0.00 -16.79 10.61
CA LYS A 23 0.88 -15.68 11.01
C LYS A 23 2.25 -15.79 10.33
N GLU A 24 2.80 -16.99 10.21
CA GLU A 24 4.08 -17.26 9.56
C GLU A 24 4.03 -16.93 8.05
N SER A 25 2.88 -17.19 7.42
CA SER A 25 2.65 -16.86 6.02
C SER A 25 2.61 -15.34 5.81
N ILE A 26 1.95 -14.60 6.72
CA ILE A 26 1.91 -13.14 6.71
C ILE A 26 3.30 -12.54 6.93
N GLU A 27 4.04 -13.06 7.92
CA GLU A 27 5.43 -12.65 8.18
C GLU A 27 6.33 -12.90 6.97
N SER A 28 6.14 -14.03 6.28
CA SER A 28 6.84 -14.33 5.04
C SER A 28 6.47 -13.33 3.93
N ILE A 29 5.19 -12.96 3.78
CA ILE A 29 4.77 -12.01 2.76
C ILE A 29 5.39 -10.62 2.98
N PHE A 30 5.46 -10.15 4.23
CA PHE A 30 6.09 -8.87 4.58
C PHE A 30 7.59 -8.97 4.85
N GLY A 31 8.20 -10.13 4.59
CA GLY A 31 9.63 -10.36 4.76
C GLY A 31 10.48 -9.38 3.94
N LYS A 32 11.66 -9.04 4.44
CA LYS A 32 12.60 -8.09 3.80
C LYS A 32 13.54 -8.83 2.85
N TYR A 33 13.03 -9.30 1.72
CA TYR A 33 13.86 -10.07 0.77
C TYR A 33 14.82 -9.19 -0.03
N TYR A 34 14.45 -7.93 -0.25
CA TYR A 34 15.29 -6.95 -0.92
C TYR A 34 15.05 -5.56 -0.33
N GLU A 35 16.07 -4.72 -0.32
CA GLU A 35 15.95 -3.32 0.07
C GLU A 35 16.49 -2.42 -1.05
N THR A 36 15.68 -1.46 -1.47
CA THR A 36 16.06 -0.48 -2.50
C THR A 36 17.03 0.54 -1.93
N SER A 37 17.75 1.26 -2.81
CA SER A 37 18.59 2.41 -2.39
C SER A 37 17.81 3.52 -1.68
N SER A 38 16.49 3.58 -1.86
CA SER A 38 15.60 4.52 -1.17
C SER A 38 15.08 4.02 0.18
N GLY A 39 15.54 2.85 0.67
CA GLY A 39 15.13 2.28 1.96
C GLY A 39 13.78 1.56 1.95
N ILE A 40 13.11 1.46 0.80
CA ILE A 40 11.90 0.64 0.63
C ILE A 40 12.30 -0.83 0.67
N GLN A 41 11.66 -1.60 1.55
CA GLN A 41 11.82 -3.05 1.69
C GLN A 41 10.77 -3.77 0.85
N ILE A 42 11.19 -4.80 0.13
CA ILE A 42 10.35 -5.56 -0.81
C ILE A 42 10.10 -6.95 -0.25
N GLY A 43 8.81 -7.26 -0.08
CA GLY A 43 8.26 -8.55 0.28
C GLY A 43 7.69 -9.31 -0.92
N LEU A 44 6.86 -10.30 -0.64
CA LEU A 44 6.16 -11.07 -1.68
C LEU A 44 4.90 -10.33 -2.13
N GLY A 45 5.04 -9.45 -3.12
CA GLY A 45 3.93 -8.65 -3.66
C GLY A 45 3.52 -7.46 -2.80
N PHE A 46 4.27 -7.18 -1.73
CA PHE A 46 4.09 -6.05 -0.83
C PHE A 46 5.40 -5.29 -0.64
N PHE A 47 5.27 -4.03 -0.25
CA PHE A 47 6.36 -3.12 0.03
C PHE A 47 6.20 -2.58 1.45
N THR A 48 7.33 -2.31 2.08
CA THR A 48 7.39 -1.70 3.41
C THR A 48 8.25 -0.45 3.33
N SER A 49 7.67 0.69 3.70
CA SER A 49 8.40 1.93 3.94
C SER A 49 8.61 2.04 5.46
N PRO A 50 9.84 1.78 5.99
CA PRO A 50 10.06 1.72 7.44
C PRO A 50 9.89 3.07 8.13
N THR A 51 10.04 4.15 7.38
CA THR A 51 9.84 5.52 7.87
C THR A 51 9.11 6.30 6.79
N THR A 52 8.04 6.98 7.18
CA THR A 52 7.27 7.88 6.31
C THR A 52 7.27 9.29 6.89
N ASN A 53 6.69 10.25 6.15
CA ASN A 53 6.53 11.62 6.62
C ASN A 53 5.69 11.70 7.90
N TRP A 54 4.81 10.72 8.14
CA TRP A 54 3.94 10.64 9.34
C TRP A 54 4.60 9.89 10.52
N LYS A 55 5.91 9.62 10.45
CA LYS A 55 6.71 8.96 11.50
C LYS A 55 6.19 7.57 11.92
N THR A 56 5.45 6.93 11.03
CA THR A 56 4.95 5.56 11.21
C THR A 56 5.35 4.72 10.00
N PRO A 57 5.66 3.42 10.16
CA PRO A 57 5.90 2.55 9.02
C PRO A 57 4.65 2.40 8.16
N GLU A 58 4.83 2.09 6.90
CA GLU A 58 3.75 1.87 5.95
C GLU A 58 3.97 0.53 5.22
N LEU A 59 2.98 -0.36 5.29
CA LEU A 59 2.88 -1.53 4.42
C LEU A 59 1.98 -1.19 3.26
N TRP A 60 2.43 -1.39 2.03
CA TRP A 60 1.64 -1.04 0.88
C TRP A 60 1.82 -2.00 -0.29
N SER A 61 0.80 -2.08 -1.12
CA SER A 61 0.86 -2.76 -2.40
C SER A 61 0.04 -1.97 -3.41
N ARG A 62 0.34 -2.18 -4.69
CA ARG A 62 -0.26 -1.42 -5.78
C ARG A 62 -0.67 -2.34 -6.91
N GLY A 63 -1.82 -2.03 -7.50
CA GLY A 63 -2.21 -2.57 -8.80
C GLY A 63 -1.37 -1.95 -9.91
N THR A 64 -1.34 -2.62 -11.06
CA THR A 64 -0.70 -2.14 -12.29
C THR A 64 -1.67 -2.29 -13.44
N GLU A 65 -1.83 -1.24 -14.24
CA GLU A 65 -2.48 -1.26 -15.55
C GLU A 65 -1.47 -0.88 -16.65
N SER A 66 -1.88 -1.03 -17.91
CA SER A 66 -1.06 -0.63 -19.07
C SER A 66 -0.70 0.86 -19.08
N TRP A 67 -1.43 1.69 -18.33
CA TRP A 67 -1.19 3.13 -18.14
C TRP A 67 -0.82 3.47 -16.69
N GLY A 68 -0.22 2.53 -15.96
CA GLY A 68 0.36 2.80 -14.66
C GLY A 68 -0.44 2.31 -13.47
N HIS A 69 -0.01 2.74 -12.29
CA HIS A 69 -0.53 2.28 -11.02
C HIS A 69 -1.85 2.98 -10.68
N ASN A 70 -2.97 2.30 -10.90
CA ASN A 70 -4.31 2.86 -10.75
C ASN A 70 -4.93 2.60 -9.37
N ALA A 71 -4.38 1.65 -8.60
CA ALA A 71 -4.89 1.26 -7.29
C ALA A 71 -3.75 1.08 -6.29
N VAL A 72 -3.97 1.48 -5.04
CA VAL A 72 -3.03 1.27 -3.93
C VAL A 72 -3.81 0.88 -2.67
N ILE A 73 -3.26 -0.07 -1.92
CA ILE A 73 -3.62 -0.33 -0.53
C ILE A 73 -2.42 0.10 0.31
N ARG A 74 -2.67 0.94 1.30
CA ARG A 74 -1.69 1.44 2.27
C ARG A 74 -2.18 1.09 3.67
N TYR A 75 -1.32 0.55 4.50
CA TYR A 75 -1.62 0.20 5.87
C TYR A 75 -0.56 0.74 6.81
N PHE A 76 -1.02 1.50 7.79
CA PHE A 76 -0.22 2.10 8.85
C PHE A 76 -0.48 1.32 10.14
N PRO A 77 0.39 0.34 10.48
CA PRO A 77 0.14 -0.61 11.57
C PRO A 77 0.03 0.07 12.93
N GLU A 78 0.82 1.12 13.19
CA GLU A 78 0.79 1.81 14.49
C GLU A 78 -0.53 2.58 14.69
N ASN A 79 -1.11 3.10 13.61
CA ASN A 79 -2.41 3.76 13.62
C ASN A 79 -3.59 2.79 13.37
N ASN A 80 -3.33 1.50 13.13
CA ASN A 80 -4.31 0.50 12.68
C ASN A 80 -5.22 1.01 11.54
N THR A 81 -4.64 1.77 10.60
CA THR A 81 -5.39 2.51 9.58
C THR A 81 -5.06 1.96 8.20
N THR A 82 -6.09 1.65 7.42
CA THR A 82 -5.95 1.23 6.01
C THR A 82 -6.52 2.32 5.11
N ILE A 83 -5.71 2.81 4.18
CA ILE A 83 -6.12 3.75 3.13
C ILE A 83 -6.10 2.99 1.81
N ILE A 84 -7.23 2.98 1.10
CA ILE A 84 -7.37 2.35 -0.22
C ILE A 84 -7.77 3.43 -1.21
N VAL A 85 -6.98 3.60 -2.26
CA VAL A 85 -7.27 4.56 -3.32
C VAL A 85 -7.27 3.85 -4.65
N THR A 86 -8.35 4.03 -5.40
CA THR A 86 -8.46 3.65 -6.81
C THR A 86 -8.72 4.92 -7.62
N THR A 87 -7.95 5.12 -8.67
CA THR A 87 -8.05 6.28 -9.56
C THR A 87 -7.94 5.82 -11.00
N ASN A 88 -8.58 6.55 -11.91
CA ASN A 88 -8.38 6.40 -13.35
C ASN A 88 -7.16 7.20 -13.87
N SER A 89 -6.39 7.80 -12.97
CA SER A 89 -5.19 8.62 -13.26
C SER A 89 -3.94 7.93 -12.71
N GLY A 90 -3.54 6.83 -13.36
CA GLY A 90 -2.36 6.04 -13.00
C GLY A 90 -1.03 6.74 -13.34
N GLU A 91 0.05 6.30 -12.69
CA GLU A 91 1.41 6.78 -12.94
C GLU A 91 1.94 6.31 -14.31
N ILE A 92 1.96 7.20 -15.30
CA ILE A 92 2.77 7.04 -16.52
C ILE A 92 4.07 7.82 -16.31
N ASP A 93 5.22 7.20 -16.59
CA ASP A 93 6.56 7.82 -16.60
C ASP A 93 7.22 8.16 -15.24
N ASP A 94 6.89 7.44 -14.16
CA ASP A 94 7.62 7.47 -12.87
C ASP A 94 7.67 8.86 -12.17
N ASP A 95 6.81 9.81 -12.60
CA ASP A 95 6.63 11.10 -11.94
C ASP A 95 5.72 10.95 -10.72
N ARG A 96 6.35 10.58 -9.61
CA ARG A 96 5.72 10.37 -8.29
C ARG A 96 4.91 11.57 -7.80
N ASN A 97 5.17 12.77 -8.31
CA ASN A 97 4.47 14.00 -7.91
C ASN A 97 3.19 14.26 -8.69
N LYS A 98 2.88 13.44 -9.71
CA LYS A 98 1.66 13.55 -10.53
C LYS A 98 0.73 12.35 -10.41
N THR A 99 1.12 11.35 -9.62
CA THR A 99 0.35 10.12 -9.47
C THR A 99 -0.86 10.32 -8.57
N GLY A 100 -2.07 10.21 -9.15
CA GLY A 100 -3.31 10.51 -8.45
C GLY A 100 -3.53 9.69 -7.17
N ASN A 101 -3.21 8.39 -7.17
CA ASN A 101 -3.43 7.56 -5.98
C ASN A 101 -2.49 7.93 -4.81
N ARG A 102 -1.28 8.37 -5.12
CA ARG A 102 -0.28 8.78 -4.14
C ARG A 102 -0.65 10.13 -3.55
N ILE A 103 -0.96 11.11 -4.39
CA ILE A 103 -1.41 12.45 -3.95
C ILE A 103 -2.65 12.32 -3.04
N ILE A 104 -3.68 11.60 -3.49
CA ILE A 104 -4.90 11.40 -2.70
C ILE A 104 -4.58 10.63 -1.40
N GLY A 105 -3.77 9.58 -1.48
CA GLY A 105 -3.39 8.81 -0.32
C GLY A 105 -2.63 9.65 0.72
N ASP A 106 -1.71 10.49 0.29
CA ASP A 106 -0.90 11.35 1.14
C ASP A 106 -1.77 12.43 1.79
N LEU A 107 -2.69 13.04 1.03
CA LEU A 107 -3.67 14.00 1.58
C LEU A 107 -4.59 13.37 2.63
N ILE A 108 -5.04 12.13 2.43
CA ILE A 108 -5.85 11.41 3.43
C ILE A 108 -5.00 11.11 4.67
N ALA A 109 -3.76 10.66 4.50
CA ALA A 109 -2.86 10.41 5.63
C ALA A 109 -2.56 11.69 6.41
N ASP A 110 -2.33 12.82 5.73
CA ASP A 110 -2.16 14.13 6.36
C ASP A 110 -3.39 14.53 7.17
N LEU A 111 -4.60 14.32 6.64
CA LEU A 111 -5.85 14.64 7.34
C LEU A 111 -6.07 13.77 8.59
N LEU A 112 -5.58 12.53 8.58
CA LEU A 112 -5.81 11.58 9.67
C LEU A 112 -4.73 11.62 10.76
N PHE A 113 -3.49 12.00 10.41
CA PHE A 113 -2.33 11.84 11.27
C PHE A 113 -1.65 13.16 11.68
N ASN A 114 -2.03 14.29 11.07
CA ASN A 114 -1.61 15.64 11.49
C ASN A 114 -2.79 16.43 12.09
#